data_AF-A0A9E5YIL3-F1
#
_entry.id   AF-A0A9E5YIL3-F1
#
_cell.length_a   1.000
_cell.length_b   1.000
_cell.length_c   1.000
_cell.angle_alpha   90.00
_cell.angle_beta   90.00
_cell.angle_gamma   90.00
#
_symmetry.space_group_name_H-M   'P 1'
#
loop_
_entity.id
_entity.type
_entity.pdbx_description
1 polymer ?
#
loop_
_entity_poly.entity_id
_entity_poly.type
_entity_poly.pdbx_seq_one_letter_code
_entity_poly.pdbx_strand_id
1 'polypeptide(L)'
;MTAQKSIKAVVSIFLFILLAILASEGLSALSKIKATGKNHAIIIGINNYKNWAKLQSPAKDAEAIASVLAQKYNFRKSNITLLTDNTKEKP
;
A
#
# COMPACT_ATOMS: atom_id res chain seq x y z
N MET A 1 -18.48 -17.33 50.23
CA MET A 1 -17.12 -17.34 49.64
C MET A 1 -17.09 -17.70 48.13
N THR A 2 -18.24 -17.60 47.44
CA THR A 2 -18.44 -18.10 46.06
C THR A 2 -18.44 -16.98 45.02
N ALA A 3 -19.01 -15.81 45.33
CA ALA A 3 -19.10 -14.65 44.42
C ALA A 3 -17.74 -14.06 44.01
N GLN A 4 -16.76 -14.03 44.92
CA GLN A 4 -15.43 -13.45 44.65
C GLN A 4 -14.57 -14.35 43.75
N LYS A 5 -14.81 -15.68 43.75
CA LYS A 5 -14.15 -16.62 42.83
C LYS A 5 -14.70 -16.48 41.41
N SER A 6 -16.02 -16.32 41.26
CA SER A 6 -16.65 -16.12 39.95
C SER A 6 -16.31 -14.77 39.34
N ILE A 7 -16.22 -13.69 40.13
CA ILE A 7 -15.78 -12.36 39.63
C ILE A 7 -14.33 -12.41 39.10
N LYS A 8 -13.41 -13.04 39.85
CA LYS A 8 -12.00 -13.19 39.40
C LYS A 8 -11.89 -14.01 38.11
N ALA A 9 -12.72 -15.06 37.96
CA ALA A 9 -12.75 -15.86 36.75
C ALA A 9 -13.24 -15.04 35.54
N VAL A 10 -14.30 -14.25 35.69
CA VAL A 10 -14.84 -13.39 34.62
C VAL A 10 -13.84 -12.32 34.20
N VAL A 11 -13.17 -11.65 35.15
CA VAL A 11 -12.14 -10.65 34.85
C VAL A 11 -10.93 -11.29 34.14
N SER A 12 -10.53 -12.49 34.57
CA SER A 12 -9.43 -13.22 33.93
C SER A 12 -9.75 -13.63 32.50
N ILE A 13 -10.99 -14.05 32.22
CA ILE A 13 -11.44 -14.39 30.87
C ILE A 13 -11.50 -13.14 29.99
N PHE A 14 -12.02 -12.04 30.53
CA PHE A 14 -12.09 -10.77 29.81
C PHE A 14 -10.69 -10.23 29.47
N LEU A 15 -9.73 -10.33 30.40
CA LEU A 15 -8.34 -9.96 30.17
C LEU A 15 -7.69 -10.85 29.09
N PHE A 16 -7.98 -12.15 29.09
CA PHE A 16 -7.50 -13.06 28.07
C PHE A 16 -8.06 -12.73 26.68
N ILE A 17 -9.35 -12.38 26.59
CA ILE A 17 -9.98 -11.95 25.35
C ILE A 17 -9.34 -10.64 24.87
N LEU A 18 -9.11 -9.69 25.79
CA LEU A 18 -8.43 -8.43 25.46
C LEU A 18 -7.02 -8.69 24.92
N LEU A 19 -6.24 -9.56 25.56
CA LEU A 19 -4.89 -9.93 25.13
C LEU A 19 -4.89 -10.63 23.75
N ALA A 20 -5.86 -11.51 23.51
CA ALA A 20 -6.01 -12.22 22.24
C ALA A 20 -6.37 -11.27 21.08
N ILE A 21 -7.23 -10.27 21.33
CA ILE A 21 -7.58 -9.25 20.33
C ILE A 21 -6.33 -8.45 19.93
N LEU A 22 -5.54 -7.97 20.91
CA LEU A 22 -4.27 -7.27 20.61
C LEU A 22 -3.26 -8.16 19.86
N ALA A 23 -3.20 -9.46 20.16
CA ALA A 23 -2.26 -10.39 19.51
C ALA A 23 -2.59 -10.66 18.03
N SER A 24 -3.87 -10.63 17.66
CA SER A 24 -4.32 -10.94 16.29
C SER A 24 -3.90 -9.89 15.24
N GLU A 25 -3.85 -8.61 15.64
CA GLU A 25 -3.35 -7.54 14.77
C GLU A 25 -1.83 -7.64 14.58
N GLY A 26 -1.09 -8.00 15.63
CA GLY A 26 0.36 -8.20 15.58
C GLY A 26 0.78 -9.36 14.67
N LEU A 27 0.04 -10.48 14.70
CA LEU A 27 0.35 -11.66 13.88
C LEU A 27 0.09 -11.42 12.38
N SER A 28 -0.95 -10.65 12.04
CA SER A 28 -1.24 -10.24 10.66
C SER A 28 -0.15 -9.33 10.08
N ALA A 29 0.49 -8.51 10.91
CA ALA A 29 1.64 -7.69 10.53
C ALA A 29 2.94 -8.52 10.34
N LEU A 30 3.10 -9.63 11.07
CA LEU A 30 4.25 -10.54 10.99
C LEU A 30 4.16 -11.52 9.80
N SER A 31 2.95 -11.97 9.45
CA SER A 31 2.70 -12.93 8.35
C SER A 31 2.87 -12.30 6.96
N LYS A 32 2.90 -10.97 6.87
CA LYS A 32 3.26 -10.28 5.63
C LYS A 32 4.75 -10.50 5.38
N ILE A 33 5.09 -11.58 4.67
CA ILE A 33 6.42 -11.82 4.11
C ILE A 33 6.85 -10.53 3.45
N LYS A 34 7.74 -9.80 4.13
CA LYS A 34 8.25 -8.53 3.64
C LYS A 34 9.16 -8.90 2.49
N ALA A 35 8.68 -8.77 1.25
CA ALA A 35 9.53 -8.86 0.07
C ALA A 35 10.74 -7.94 0.30
N THR A 36 11.92 -8.53 0.46
CA THR A 36 13.16 -7.84 0.80
C THR A 36 13.75 -7.24 -0.48
N GLY A 37 13.18 -6.13 -0.94
CA GLY A 37 13.62 -5.46 -2.15
C GLY A 37 13.23 -3.98 -2.18
N LYS A 38 13.92 -3.21 -3.01
CA LYS A 38 13.50 -1.84 -3.34
C LYS A 38 12.53 -1.92 -4.53
N ASN A 39 11.38 -1.27 -4.41
CA ASN A 39 10.42 -1.17 -5.50
C ASN A 39 10.87 -0.08 -6.48
N HIS A 40 10.85 -0.40 -7.78
CA HIS A 40 11.19 0.50 -8.88
C HIS A 40 10.13 0.39 -9.98
N ALA A 41 9.74 1.51 -10.60
CA ALA A 41 8.77 1.54 -11.69
C ALA A 41 9.17 2.55 -12.76
N ILE A 42 8.92 2.18 -14.02
CA ILE A 42 8.88 3.11 -15.15
C ILE A 42 7.44 3.11 -15.64
N ILE A 43 6.83 4.29 -15.74
CA ILE A 43 5.42 4.46 -16.09
C ILE A 43 5.37 5.42 -17.27
N ILE A 44 4.73 4.99 -18.35
CA ILE A 44 4.73 5.71 -19.62
C ILE A 44 3.28 6.01 -20.03
N GLY A 45 2.97 7.28 -20.26
CA GLY A 45 1.65 7.73 -20.74
C GLY A 45 1.81 8.66 -21.94
N ILE A 46 1.37 8.20 -23.13
CA ILE A 46 1.54 8.94 -24.39
C ILE A 46 0.16 9.35 -24.93
N ASN A 47 -0.07 10.65 -24.98
CA ASN A 47 -1.26 11.26 -25.57
C ASN A 47 -1.01 11.66 -27.03
N ASN A 48 0.17 12.20 -27.35
CA ASN A 48 0.44 12.94 -28.58
C ASN A 48 1.32 12.14 -29.55
N TYR A 49 0.76 11.08 -30.11
CA TYR A 49 1.41 10.37 -31.22
C TYR A 49 1.54 11.25 -32.47
N LYS A 50 2.69 11.19 -33.14
CA LYS A 50 2.98 12.01 -34.33
C LYS A 50 2.07 11.69 -35.52
N ASN A 51 1.83 10.39 -35.76
CA ASN A 51 1.13 9.90 -36.95
C ASN A 51 -0.23 9.27 -36.62
N TRP A 52 -0.71 9.41 -35.38
CA TRP A 52 -1.93 8.77 -34.91
C TRP A 52 -2.84 9.77 -34.21
N ALA A 53 -4.12 9.43 -34.09
CA ALA A 53 -5.07 10.24 -33.35
C ALA A 53 -4.60 10.42 -31.89
N LYS A 54 -4.78 11.64 -31.38
CA LYS A 54 -4.41 11.97 -30.00
C LYS A 54 -5.30 11.22 -29.01
N LEU A 55 -4.67 10.67 -27.99
CA LEU A 55 -5.36 10.07 -26.85
C LEU A 55 -5.52 11.12 -25.75
N GLN A 56 -6.55 10.96 -24.92
CA GLN A 56 -6.93 11.99 -23.92
C GLN A 56 -6.44 11.67 -22.50
N SER A 57 -6.40 10.39 -22.12
CA SER A 57 -6.16 9.94 -20.75
C SER A 57 -4.78 9.38 -20.43
N PRO A 58 -3.98 8.79 -21.34
CA PRO A 58 -2.79 8.02 -20.96
C PRO A 58 -1.81 8.73 -20.01
N ALA A 59 -1.53 10.02 -20.22
CA ALA A 59 -0.69 10.80 -19.31
C ALA A 59 -1.28 10.91 -17.89
N LYS A 60 -2.60 11.17 -17.79
CA LYS A 60 -3.31 11.24 -16.50
C LYS A 60 -3.37 9.88 -15.81
N ASP A 61 -3.57 8.82 -16.58
CA ASP A 61 -3.61 7.45 -16.08
C ASP A 61 -2.24 7.06 -15.50
N ALA A 62 -1.16 7.40 -16.20
CA ALA A 62 0.21 7.21 -15.76
C ALA A 62 0.52 7.97 -14.45
N GLU A 63 0.09 9.23 -14.34
CA GLU A 63 0.20 10.04 -13.12
C GLU A 63 -0.57 9.41 -11.94
N ALA A 64 -1.80 8.95 -12.19
CA ALA A 64 -2.64 8.31 -11.17
C ALA A 64 -2.00 7.01 -10.66
N ILE A 65 -1.46 6.18 -11.55
CA ILE A 65 -0.74 4.95 -11.17
C ILE A 65 0.51 5.29 -10.35
N ALA A 66 1.33 6.26 -10.79
CA ALA A 66 2.51 6.70 -10.05
C ALA A 66 2.16 7.13 -8.61
N SER A 67 1.06 7.87 -8.48
CA SER A 67 0.52 8.32 -7.19
C SER A 67 0.09 7.14 -6.31
N VAL A 68 -0.67 6.19 -6.85
CA VAL A 68 -1.11 5.00 -6.14
C VAL A 68 0.07 4.14 -5.68
N LEU A 69 1.07 3.92 -6.54
CA LEU A 69 2.26 3.14 -6.19
C LEU A 69 3.05 3.77 -5.04
N ALA A 70 3.22 5.10 -5.08
CA ALA A 70 3.90 5.83 -4.02
C ALA A 70 3.13 5.81 -2.69
N GLN A 71 1.79 5.95 -2.74
CA GLN A 71 0.96 6.07 -1.54
C GLN A 71 0.63 4.73 -0.89
N LYS A 72 0.43 3.66 -1.69
CA LYS A 72 -0.18 2.41 -1.21
C LYS A 72 0.74 1.19 -1.31
N TYR A 73 1.77 1.24 -2.16
CA TYR A 73 2.59 0.07 -2.50
C TYR A 73 4.07 0.24 -2.16
N ASN A 74 4.42 1.18 -1.28
CA ASN A 74 5.78 1.37 -0.76
C ASN A 74 6.84 1.63 -1.85
N PHE A 75 6.44 2.22 -2.97
CA PHE A 75 7.40 2.76 -3.94
C PHE A 75 7.91 4.12 -3.44
N ARG A 76 9.22 4.27 -3.31
CA ARG A 76 9.80 5.59 -3.06
C ARG A 76 9.59 6.44 -4.31
N LYS A 77 9.18 7.71 -4.16
CA LYS A 77 9.01 8.64 -5.28
C LYS A 77 10.28 8.74 -6.15
N SER A 78 11.46 8.72 -5.52
CA SER A 78 12.77 8.71 -6.21
C SER A 78 13.04 7.48 -7.08
N ASN A 79 12.25 6.41 -6.92
CA ASN A 79 12.39 5.16 -7.66
C ASN A 79 11.31 5.00 -8.74
N ILE A 80 10.47 6.01 -8.94
CA ILE A 80 9.44 6.03 -9.98
C ILE A 80 9.90 7.00 -11.06
N THR A 81 10.12 6.47 -12.27
CA THR A 81 10.32 7.28 -13.47
C THR A 81 8.98 7.40 -14.19
N LEU A 82 8.46 8.61 -14.30
CA LEU A 82 7.23 8.91 -15.03
C LEU A 82 7.60 9.61 -16.33
N LEU A 83 7.19 9.05 -17.47
CA LEU A 83 7.43 9.58 -18.81
C LEU A 83 6.08 9.89 -19.46
N THR A 84 5.88 11.15 -19.83
CA THR A 84 4.70 11.61 -20.57
C THR A 84 5.13 12.53 -21.72
N ASP A 85 4.20 12.95 -22.57
CA ASP A 85 4.53 13.87 -23.69
C ASP A 85 5.17 15.19 -23.21
N ASN A 86 4.96 15.57 -21.93
CA ASN A 86 5.50 16.79 -21.34
C ASN A 86 6.87 16.59 -20.66
N THR A 87 7.36 15.35 -20.57
CA THR A 87 8.66 15.07 -19.97
C THR A 87 9.79 15.50 -20.91
N LYS A 88 10.85 16.10 -20.33
CA LYS A 88 12.00 16.61 -21.09
C LYS A 88 12.85 15.48 -21.66
N GLU A 89 12.84 14.33 -21.02
CA GLU A 89 13.52 13.12 -21.46
C GLU A 89 12.71 12.47 -22.57
N LYS A 90 13.17 12.64 -23.82
CA LYS A 90 12.70 11.83 -24.94
C LYS A 90 13.58 10.58 -25.01
N PRO A 91 13.01 9.37 -25.11
CA PRO A 91 13.78 8.17 -25.42
C PRO A 91 14.43 8.26 -26.80
#